data_AF-A0A2H9MRL2-F1
#
_entry.id   AF-A0A2H9MRL2-F1
#
_cell.length_a   1.000
_cell.length_b   1.000
_cell.length_c   1.000
_cell.angle_alpha   90.00
_cell.angle_beta   90.00
_cell.angle_gamma   90.00
#
_symmetry.space_group_name_H-M   'P 1'
#
loop_
_entity.id
_entity.type
_entity.pdbx_description
1 polymer ?
#
loop_
_entity_poly.entity_id
_entity_poly.type
_entity_poly.pdbx_seq_one_letter_code
_entity_poly.pdbx_strand_id
1 'polypeptide(L)' 'NNELSPFLALEEKCEKIALEGYKFHLKYPESNLDEIPIDDMNALIRLDKLWIEDGVNRLPAATVFDIINRVELDFHSGE' A
#
# COMPACT_ATOMS: atom_id res chain seq x y z
N ASN A 1 -17.17 14.92 -17.21
CA ASN A 1 -15.76 15.38 -17.05
C ASN A 1 -15.39 15.19 -15.59
N ASN A 2 -14.89 14.00 -15.26
CA ASN A 2 -14.56 13.64 -13.88
C ASN A 2 -13.04 13.70 -13.74
N GLU A 3 -12.47 14.91 -13.76
CA GLU A 3 -11.09 15.09 -13.34
C GLU A 3 -11.09 15.01 -11.81
N LEU A 4 -10.70 13.83 -11.29
CA LEU A 4 -10.33 13.68 -9.88
C LEU A 4 -9.30 14.77 -9.55
N SER A 5 -9.47 15.44 -8.42
CA SER A 5 -8.49 16.42 -7.98
C SER A 5 -7.10 15.74 -7.91
N PRO A 6 -6.00 16.45 -8.22
CA PRO A 6 -4.66 15.86 -8.15
C PRO A 6 -4.34 15.22 -6.79
N PHE A 7 -4.97 15.72 -5.73
CA PHE A 7 -4.90 15.14 -4.39
C PHE A 7 -5.61 13.79 -4.31
N LEU A 8 -6.87 13.71 -4.74
CA LEU A 8 -7.64 12.46 -4.76
C LEU A 8 -6.98 11.40 -5.64
N ALA A 9 -6.44 11.79 -6.80
CA ALA A 9 -5.70 10.89 -7.67
C ALA A 9 -4.43 10.33 -7.00
N LEU A 10 -3.76 11.14 -6.17
CA LEU A 10 -2.60 10.69 -5.40
C LEU A 10 -3.02 9.75 -4.25
N GLU A 11 -4.12 10.06 -3.56
CA GLU A 11 -4.68 9.21 -2.51
C GLU A 11 -5.05 7.83 -3.05
N GLU A 12 -5.82 7.75 -4.14
CA GLU A 12 -6.19 6.48 -4.80
C GLU A 12 -4.96 5.69 -5.29
N LYS A 13 -3.92 6.39 -5.75
CA LYS A 13 -2.67 5.75 -6.15
C LYS A 13 -1.98 5.11 -4.95
N CYS A 14 -1.88 5.83 -3.84
CA CYS A 14 -1.26 5.35 -2.62
C CYS A 14 -2.04 4.18 -2.00
N GLU A 15 -3.37 4.23 -2.06
CA GLU A 15 -4.24 3.13 -1.64
C GLU A 15 -4.00 1.85 -2.43
N LYS A 16 -3.84 1.94 -3.76
CA LYS A 16 -3.45 0.79 -4.59
C LYS A 16 -2.07 0.25 -4.22
N ILE A 17 -1.10 1.12 -3.94
CA ILE A 17 0.24 0.70 -3.51
C ILE A 17 0.17 -0.05 -2.18
N ALA A 18 -0.55 0.49 -1.20
CA ALA A 18 -0.74 -0.12 0.11
C ALA A 18 -1.47 -1.48 -0.01
N LEU A 19 -2.52 -1.57 -0.83
CA LEU A 19 -3.24 -2.81 -1.09
C LEU A 19 -2.34 -3.89 -1.70
N GLU A 20 -1.51 -3.56 -2.69
CA GLU A 20 -0.56 -4.52 -3.26
C GLU A 20 0.51 -4.95 -2.24
N GLY A 21 1.00 -4.02 -1.41
CA GLY A 21 1.92 -4.35 -0.31
C GLY A 21 1.28 -5.30 0.70
N TYR A 22 0.02 -5.05 1.07
CA TYR A 22 -0.71 -5.86 2.04
C TYR A 22 -0.93 -7.31 1.57
N LYS A 23 -1.11 -7.54 0.26
CA LYS A 23 -1.21 -8.91 -0.28
C LYS A 23 0.02 -9.76 0.03
N PHE A 24 1.22 -9.17 0.15
CA PHE A 24 2.41 -9.92 0.55
C PHE A 24 2.37 -10.31 2.02
N HIS A 25 1.85 -9.46 2.91
CA HIS A 25 1.61 -9.83 4.31
C HIS A 25 0.66 -11.02 4.42
N LEU A 26 -0.35 -11.10 3.57
CA LEU A 26 -1.27 -12.26 3.52
C LEU A 26 -0.63 -13.50 2.88
N LYS A 27 0.21 -13.32 1.86
CA LYS A 27 0.92 -14.42 1.20
C LYS A 27 1.99 -15.04 2.10
N TYR A 28 2.59 -14.23 2.97
CA TYR A 28 3.72 -14.58 3.82
C TYR A 28 3.49 -14.11 5.28
N PRO A 29 2.44 -14.61 5.97
CA PRO A 29 2.02 -14.08 7.26
C PRO A 29 3.03 -14.34 8.39
N GLU A 30 3.77 -15.44 8.31
CA GLU A 30 4.71 -15.90 9.32
C GLU A 30 6.15 -15.95 8.80
N SER A 31 6.39 -15.48 7.57
CA SER A 31 7.72 -15.57 6.96
C SER A 31 8.62 -14.45 7.43
N ASN A 32 9.88 -14.79 7.69
CA ASN A 32 10.94 -13.80 7.77
C ASN A 32 11.29 -13.29 6.36
N LEU A 33 11.91 -12.11 6.29
CA LEU A 33 12.25 -11.48 5.00
C LEU A 33 13.17 -12.36 4.13
N ASP A 34 14.08 -13.13 4.73
CA ASP A 34 14.99 -14.04 4.04
C ASP A 34 14.31 -15.32 3.49
N GLU A 35 13.09 -15.60 3.94
CA GLU A 35 12.27 -16.73 3.47
C GLU A 35 11.38 -16.35 2.27
N ILE A 36 11.25 -15.05 1.99
CA ILE A 36 10.47 -14.55 0.85
C ILE A 36 11.27 -14.75 -0.45
N PRO A 37 10.68 -15.32 -1.51
CA PRO A 37 11.33 -15.44 -2.81
C PRO A 37 11.87 -14.09 -3.31
N ILE A 38 13.07 -14.11 -3.90
CA ILE A 38 13.80 -12.89 -4.29
C ILE A 38 12.98 -11.94 -5.19
N ASP A 39 12.16 -12.49 -6.08
CA ASP A 39 11.31 -11.69 -6.98
C ASP A 39 10.21 -10.96 -6.22
N ASP A 40 9.60 -11.61 -5.24
CA ASP A 40 8.58 -11.02 -4.36
C ASP A 40 9.22 -9.99 -3.42
N MET A 41 10.43 -10.26 -2.91
CA MET A 41 11.19 -9.29 -2.13
C MET A 41 11.52 -8.03 -2.94
N ASN A 42 11.95 -8.20 -4.20
CA ASN A 42 12.22 -7.07 -5.10
C ASN A 42 10.94 -6.26 -5.37
N ALA A 43 9.79 -6.93 -5.50
CA ALA A 43 8.49 -6.27 -5.64
C ALA A 43 8.13 -5.47 -4.38
N LEU A 44 8.31 -6.04 -3.18
CA LEU A 44 8.10 -5.36 -1.90
C LEU A 44 8.98 -4.11 -1.78
N ILE A 45 10.29 -4.22 -2.04
CA ILE A 45 11.22 -3.07 -2.01
C ILE A 45 10.76 -1.96 -2.98
N ARG A 46 10.26 -2.33 -4.16
CA ARG A 46 9.73 -1.36 -5.12
C ARG A 46 8.46 -0.68 -4.59
N LEU A 47 7.54 -1.44 -4.00
CA LEU A 47 6.32 -0.89 -3.42
C LEU A 47 6.62 0.06 -2.25
N ASP A 48 7.58 -0.29 -1.40
CA ASP A 48 8.01 0.54 -0.27
C ASP A 48 8.58 1.89 -0.73
N LYS A 49 9.41 1.89 -1.79
CA LYS A 49 9.92 3.13 -2.40
C LYS A 49 8.78 4.01 -2.91
N LEU A 50 7.83 3.42 -3.63
CA LEU A 50 6.67 4.15 -4.14
C LEU A 50 5.79 4.68 -3.01
N TRP A 51 5.57 3.89 -1.96
CA TRP A 51 4.79 4.30 -0.79
C TRP A 51 5.42 5.49 -0.06
N ILE A 52 6.73 5.48 0.11
CA ILE A 52 7.45 6.59 0.74
C ILE A 52 7.41 7.83 -0.15
N GLU A 53 7.76 7.69 -1.43
CA GLU A 53 7.86 8.81 -2.37
C GLU A 53 6.50 9.46 -2.68
N ASP A 54 5.47 8.66 -2.90
CA ASP A 54 4.15 9.15 -3.30
C ASP A 54 3.16 9.33 -2.14
N GLY A 55 3.26 8.51 -1.10
CA GLY A 55 2.38 8.55 0.07
C GLY A 55 2.98 9.38 1.19
N VAL A 56 3.89 8.79 1.95
CA VAL A 56 4.42 9.35 3.22
C VAL A 56 4.98 10.76 3.05
N ASN A 57 5.68 11.04 1.94
CA ASN A 57 6.31 12.34 1.72
C ASN A 57 5.35 13.42 1.18
N ARG A 58 4.18 13.06 0.67
CA ARG A 58 3.31 13.97 -0.11
C ARG A 58 1.89 14.09 0.41
N LEU A 59 1.42 13.12 1.19
CA LEU A 59 0.10 13.14 1.81
C LEU A 59 0.19 13.60 3.27
N PRO A 60 -0.84 14.26 3.80
CA PRO A 60 -0.97 14.50 5.24
C PRO A 60 -0.95 13.17 6.00
N ALA A 61 -0.35 13.14 7.18
CA ALA A 61 -0.26 11.94 8.01
C ALA A 61 -1.64 11.31 8.28
N ALA A 62 -2.68 12.14 8.50
CA ALA A 62 -4.06 11.65 8.68
C ALA A 62 -4.54 10.84 7.47
N THR A 63 -4.33 11.33 6.25
CA THR A 63 -4.69 10.63 5.01
C THR A 63 -3.90 9.32 4.85
N VAL A 64 -2.62 9.30 5.23
CA VAL A 64 -1.82 8.07 5.21
C VAL A 64 -2.40 7.01 6.15
N PHE A 65 -2.78 7.40 7.38
CA PHE A 65 -3.43 6.48 8.32
C PHE A 65 -4.81 6.03 7.83
N ASP A 66 -5.59 6.92 7.21
CA ASP A 66 -6.89 6.56 6.63
C ASP A 66 -6.74 5.51 5.53
N ILE A 67 -5.73 5.62 4.66
CA ILE A 67 -5.42 4.62 3.64
C ILE A 67 -5.09 3.26 4.30
N ILE A 68 -4.20 3.24 5.29
CA ILE A 68 -3.81 2.00 5.98
C ILE A 68 -5.05 1.34 6.61
N ASN A 69 -5.87 2.11 7.31
CA ASN A 69 -7.09 1.62 7.94
C ASN A 69 -8.07 1.04 6.91
N ARG A 70 -8.27 1.72 5.76
CA ARG A 70 -9.14 1.21 4.69
C ARG A 70 -8.62 -0.09 4.09
N VAL A 71 -7.33 -0.18 3.82
CA VAL A 71 -6.71 -1.41 3.29
C VAL A 71 -6.89 -2.57 4.27
N GLU A 72 -6.68 -2.34 5.57
CA GLU A 72 -6.93 -3.36 6.58
C GLU A 72 -8.42 -3.74 6.66
N LEU A 73 -9.33 -2.76 6.68
CA LEU A 73 -10.78 -2.98 6.75
C LEU A 73 -11.36 -3.68 5.52
N ASP A 74 -10.96 -3.29 4.31
CA ASP A 74 -11.42 -3.90 3.06
C ASP A 74 -11.06 -5.39 3.00
N PHE A 75 -9.93 -5.78 3.59
CA PHE A 75 -9.57 -7.19 3.69
C PHE A 75 -10.37 -7.95 4.75
N HIS A 76 -10.60 -7.37 5.94
CA HIS A 76 -11.36 -8.03 7.01
C HIS A 76 -12.88 -8.06 6.76
N SER A 77 -13.41 -7.15 5.95
CA SER A 77 -14.84 -7.09 5.61
C SER A 77 -15.21 -7.90 4.36
N GLY A 78 -14.20 -8.45 3.66
CA GLY A 78 -14.36 -9.36 2.52
C GLY A 78 -14.33 -10.85 2.89
N GLU A 79 -14.13 -11.20 4.17
CA GLU A 79 -14.32 -12.55 4.74
C GLU A 79 -15.79 -12.80 5.14
#